data_AF-A0AAU7AKR4-F1
#
_entry.id   AF-A0AAU7AKR4-F1
#
_cell.length_a   1.000
_cell.length_b   1.000
_cell.length_c   1.000
_cell.angle_alpha   90.00
_cell.angle_beta   90.00
_cell.angle_gamma   90.00
#
_symmetry.space_group_name_H-M   'P 1'
#
loop_
_entity.id
_entity.type
_entity.pdbx_description
1 polymer ?
#
loop_
_entity_poly.entity_id
_entity_poly.type
_entity_poly.pdbx_seq_one_letter_code
_entity_poly.pdbx_strand_id
1 'polypeptide(L)'
;MEAGMVNIVTVVKYKVKDGYEDAFVAAINDYDYSNSNFMRLIALEDNQYVSTQAANRWKGMRIMSTQAKNQCNKAFSTRTTLIADFKRLGLQDGDGVFVHASMKGIGRVVGGARAVVSAIIETVGEKGLVAMPGFSNDAYMPAWFDANESSQATFKRIQDAVPGHNAALTPCLEMGLIAETFRNWPGTYRSSHPCVSVTARGPESASFIKEHSLAWACGPDTPLGKFRTRPRMKIMLLGVDWTRCSALHTAETLVAARRTKRRIFKHVDAWHETDDVADDNGRLFPEVGMRFTQSHDVQRNLIGQATTLLFSFAQLVDFAANEFETLLEGTGATP
;
A
#
# COMPACT_ATOMS: atom_id res chain seq x y z
N MET A 1 -11.44 9.50 -18.98
CA MET A 1 -12.88 9.81 -18.81
C MET A 1 -13.15 10.09 -17.35
N GLU A 2 -13.95 11.12 -17.10
CA GLU A 2 -14.23 11.89 -15.88
C GLU A 2 -14.00 11.22 -14.52
N ALA A 3 -13.40 11.98 -13.60
CA ALA A 3 -13.51 11.76 -12.17
C ALA A 3 -15.00 11.82 -11.79
N GLY A 4 -15.61 10.63 -11.60
CA GLY A 4 -17.00 10.53 -11.19
C GLY A 4 -17.22 11.34 -9.92
N MET A 5 -17.98 12.42 -10.03
CA MET A 5 -18.48 13.20 -8.90
C MET A 5 -19.08 12.25 -7.86
N VAL A 6 -18.59 12.33 -6.62
CA VAL A 6 -19.28 11.71 -5.48
C VAL A 6 -20.55 12.52 -5.24
N ASN A 7 -21.68 12.00 -5.73
CA ASN A 7 -22.98 12.56 -5.36
C ASN A 7 -23.26 12.17 -3.91
N ILE A 8 -23.00 13.10 -2.98
CA ILE A 8 -23.49 13.00 -1.62
C ILE A 8 -25.02 13.10 -1.70
N VAL A 9 -25.70 11.99 -1.43
CA VAL A 9 -27.15 11.89 -1.55
C VAL A 9 -27.82 12.51 -0.33
N THR A 10 -27.20 12.39 0.86
CA THR A 10 -27.75 12.97 2.09
C THR A 10 -26.65 13.23 3.12
N VAL A 11 -26.74 14.39 3.78
CA VAL A 11 -25.97 14.73 4.99
C VAL A 11 -26.96 14.97 6.12
N VAL A 12 -26.91 14.18 7.19
CA VAL A 12 -27.78 14.36 8.36
C VAL A 12 -26.94 14.69 9.58
N LYS A 13 -27.27 15.79 10.25
CA LYS A 13 -26.63 16.21 11.50
C LYS A 13 -27.52 15.83 12.69
N TYR A 14 -26.95 15.15 13.66
CA TYR A 14 -27.60 14.74 14.91
C TYR A 14 -26.99 15.51 16.07
N LYS A 15 -27.80 15.80 17.09
CA LYS A 15 -27.34 16.19 18.43
C LYS A 15 -27.89 15.17 19.41
N VAL A 16 -26.99 14.39 20.01
CA VAL A 16 -27.33 13.29 20.90
C VAL A 16 -27.31 13.80 22.34
N LYS A 17 -28.24 13.29 23.16
CA LYS A 17 -28.30 13.63 24.58
C LYS A 17 -27.16 12.94 25.32
N ASP A 18 -26.56 13.64 26.28
CA ASP A 18 -25.48 13.13 27.12
C ASP A 18 -25.88 11.79 27.78
N GLY A 19 -24.95 10.82 27.75
CA GLY A 19 -25.15 9.47 28.29
C GLY A 19 -25.82 8.47 27.33
N TYR A 20 -26.20 8.89 26.11
CA TYR A 20 -26.77 8.02 25.08
C TYR A 20 -25.86 7.81 23.87
N GLU A 21 -24.60 8.25 23.94
CA GLU A 21 -23.65 8.23 22.83
C GLU A 21 -23.37 6.80 22.35
N ASP A 22 -23.15 5.89 23.28
CA ASP A 22 -22.87 4.48 22.98
C ASP A 22 -24.10 3.78 22.39
N ALA A 23 -25.28 4.03 22.95
CA ALA A 23 -26.54 3.51 22.43
C ALA A 23 -26.84 4.05 21.03
N PHE A 24 -26.53 5.32 20.77
CA PHE A 24 -26.67 5.93 19.44
C PHE A 24 -25.71 5.31 18.43
N VAL A 25 -24.42 5.16 18.78
CA VAL A 25 -23.43 4.52 17.90
C VAL A 25 -23.79 3.06 17.65
N ALA A 26 -24.26 2.33 18.66
CA ALA A 26 -24.74 0.95 18.51
C ALA A 26 -25.95 0.86 17.57
N ALA A 27 -26.96 1.70 17.78
CA ALA A 27 -28.14 1.74 16.93
C ALA A 27 -27.81 2.09 15.46
N ILE A 28 -26.86 3.00 15.24
CA ILE A 28 -26.35 3.29 13.90
C ILE A 28 -25.60 2.08 13.34
N ASN A 29 -24.76 1.39 14.10
CA ASN A 29 -24.00 0.24 13.61
C ASN A 29 -24.86 -1.00 13.33
N ASP A 30 -25.94 -1.20 14.09
CA ASP A 30 -26.85 -2.35 13.99
C ASP A 30 -27.90 -2.18 12.88
N TYR A 31 -28.03 -0.97 12.33
CA TYR A 31 -28.96 -0.72 11.24
C TYR A 31 -28.55 -1.51 9.98
N ASP A 32 -29.52 -2.12 9.31
CA ASP A 32 -29.28 -2.83 8.06
C ASP A 32 -29.05 -1.86 6.89
N TYR A 33 -27.78 -1.71 6.52
CA TYR A 33 -27.36 -0.92 5.37
C TYR A 33 -27.32 -1.72 4.06
N SER A 34 -27.96 -2.89 3.97
CA SER A 34 -28.01 -3.70 2.75
C SER A 34 -28.48 -2.91 1.51
N ASN A 35 -29.38 -1.94 1.72
CA ASN A 35 -29.92 -1.03 0.71
C ASN A 35 -29.15 0.31 0.56
N SER A 36 -28.07 0.51 1.33
CA SER A 36 -27.21 1.70 1.25
C SER A 36 -25.91 1.39 0.52
N ASN A 37 -25.49 2.29 -0.37
CA ASN A 37 -24.27 2.13 -1.16
C ASN A 37 -23.00 2.44 -0.35
N PHE A 38 -23.04 3.47 0.51
CA PHE A 38 -21.99 3.82 1.47
C PHE A 38 -22.55 4.75 2.55
N MET A 39 -22.20 4.50 3.82
CA MET A 39 -22.50 5.39 4.95
C MET A 39 -21.24 5.62 5.79
N ARG A 40 -21.02 6.87 6.19
CA ARG A 40 -20.01 7.25 7.18
C ARG A 40 -20.63 8.12 8.26
N LEU A 41 -20.51 7.71 9.52
CA LEU A 41 -20.84 8.55 10.67
C LEU A 41 -19.56 9.23 11.16
N ILE A 42 -19.62 10.55 11.29
CA ILE A 42 -18.54 11.40 11.78
C ILE A 42 -19.03 12.03 13.07
N ALA A 43 -18.40 11.70 14.20
CA ALA A 43 -18.64 12.44 15.44
C ALA A 43 -18.01 13.83 15.34
N LEU A 44 -18.75 14.84 15.80
CA LEU A 44 -18.32 16.23 15.96
C LEU A 44 -18.23 16.55 17.47
N GLU A 45 -17.93 17.80 17.80
CA GLU A 45 -17.95 18.32 19.18
C GLU A 45 -19.38 18.39 19.75
N ASP A 46 -19.50 18.47 21.08
CA ASP A 46 -20.76 18.68 21.81
C ASP A 46 -21.87 17.67 21.50
N ASN A 47 -21.51 16.38 21.46
CA ASN A 47 -22.43 15.28 21.15
C ASN A 47 -23.15 15.42 19.80
N GLN A 48 -22.51 16.10 18.86
CA GLN A 48 -23.02 16.20 17.49
C GLN A 48 -22.43 15.10 16.63
N TYR A 49 -23.19 14.66 15.63
CA TYR A 49 -22.77 13.65 14.68
C TYR A 49 -23.23 14.06 13.28
N VAL A 50 -22.47 13.69 12.25
CA VAL A 50 -22.86 13.86 10.85
C VAL A 50 -22.81 12.50 10.18
N SER A 51 -23.93 12.04 9.63
CA SER A 51 -23.91 10.92 8.69
C SER A 51 -23.82 11.46 7.26
N THR A 52 -22.99 10.85 6.44
CA THR A 52 -22.95 11.07 5.00
C THR A 52 -23.33 9.77 4.30
N GLN A 53 -24.34 9.83 3.42
CA GLN A 53 -24.70 8.72 2.53
C GLN A 53 -24.37 9.11 1.07
N ALA A 54 -23.71 8.21 0.36
CA ALA A 54 -23.36 8.39 -1.05
C ALA A 54 -23.80 7.17 -1.87
N ALA A 55 -24.27 7.40 -3.09
CA ALA A 55 -24.55 6.35 -4.05
C ALA A 55 -23.32 6.11 -4.95
N ASN A 56 -22.47 5.12 -4.63
CA ASN A 56 -21.63 4.37 -5.59
C ASN A 56 -20.90 3.16 -4.96
N ARG A 57 -20.54 2.19 -5.82
CA ARG A 57 -20.14 0.77 -5.58
C ARG A 57 -18.96 0.49 -4.63
N TRP A 58 -19.01 0.89 -3.36
CA TRP A 58 -17.99 0.54 -2.36
C TRP A 58 -18.66 0.04 -1.07
N LYS A 59 -18.87 -1.28 -0.97
CA LYS A 59 -19.41 -1.92 0.25
C LYS A 59 -18.30 -2.19 1.26
N GLY A 60 -18.50 -1.75 2.50
CA GLY A 60 -17.85 -2.33 3.67
C GLY A 60 -16.94 -1.40 4.47
N MET A 61 -17.50 -0.61 5.40
CA MET A 61 -16.73 -0.02 6.50
C MET A 61 -17.61 0.06 7.76
N ARG A 62 -17.33 -0.78 8.77
CA ARG A 62 -17.94 -0.71 10.11
C ARG A 62 -17.21 0.32 10.99
N ILE A 63 -17.93 0.99 11.90
CA ILE A 63 -17.42 2.03 12.81
C ILE A 63 -16.91 1.41 14.12
N MET A 64 -15.79 1.92 14.64
CA MET A 64 -15.15 1.45 15.88
C MET A 64 -15.84 1.98 17.15
N SER A 65 -15.73 1.22 18.24
CA SER A 65 -16.31 1.52 19.56
C SER A 65 -15.65 2.72 20.26
N THR A 66 -16.33 3.24 21.29
CA THR A 66 -15.94 4.41 22.10
C THR A 66 -14.61 4.28 22.85
N GLN A 67 -14.07 3.07 23.05
CA GLN A 67 -12.71 2.91 23.58
C GLN A 67 -11.61 3.44 22.64
N ALA A 68 -11.89 3.62 21.34
CA ALA A 68 -10.99 4.28 20.40
C ALA A 68 -10.92 5.81 20.59
N LYS A 69 -11.87 6.44 21.33
CA LYS A 69 -11.96 7.90 21.47
C LYS A 69 -10.84 8.52 22.30
N ASN A 70 -10.17 7.80 23.19
CA ASN A 70 -9.00 8.37 23.90
C ASN A 70 -7.72 8.44 23.03
N GLN A 71 -7.72 7.88 21.81
CA GLN A 71 -6.57 7.95 20.89
C GLN A 71 -6.73 8.99 19.77
N CYS A 72 -7.95 9.45 19.49
CA CYS A 72 -8.22 10.41 18.41
C CYS A 72 -7.88 11.87 18.78
N ASN A 73 -7.47 12.14 20.03
CA ASN A 73 -7.13 13.48 20.52
C ASN A 73 -5.61 13.78 20.54
N LYS A 74 -4.81 13.03 19.79
CA LYS A 74 -3.39 13.37 19.60
C LYS A 74 -3.27 14.40 18.47
N ALA A 75 -3.14 15.68 18.82
CA ALA A 75 -2.82 16.75 17.89
C ALA A 75 -1.55 16.47 17.05
N PHE A 76 -0.70 15.54 17.50
CA PHE A 76 0.48 15.04 16.81
C PHE A 76 0.90 13.66 17.32
N SER A 77 1.64 12.92 16.51
CA SER A 77 2.35 11.70 16.89
C SER A 77 3.84 11.99 17.16
N THR A 78 4.44 11.25 18.08
CA THR A 78 5.90 11.24 18.34
C THR A 78 6.44 9.84 18.08
N ARG A 79 7.77 9.68 18.04
CA ARG A 79 8.40 8.35 17.91
C ARG A 79 7.86 7.37 18.95
N THR A 80 7.80 7.78 20.22
CA THR A 80 7.32 6.94 21.33
C THR A 80 5.86 6.52 21.15
N THR A 81 4.99 7.43 20.72
CA THR A 81 3.59 7.05 20.49
C THR A 81 3.46 6.12 19.30
N LEU A 82 4.21 6.36 18.21
CA LEU A 82 4.19 5.49 17.03
C LEU A 82 4.61 4.06 17.38
N ILE A 83 5.67 3.87 18.18
CA ILE A 83 6.10 2.54 18.65
C ILE A 83 4.99 1.84 19.42
N ALA A 84 4.33 2.57 20.34
CA ALA A 84 3.22 2.01 21.10
C ALA A 84 2.04 1.64 20.19
N ASP A 85 1.74 2.48 19.19
CA ASP A 85 0.67 2.25 18.23
C ASP A 85 0.97 1.03 17.33
N PHE A 86 2.22 0.88 16.84
CA PHE A 86 2.65 -0.28 16.07
C PHE A 86 2.62 -1.58 16.87
N LYS A 87 3.03 -1.55 18.15
CA LYS A 87 2.91 -2.71 19.05
C LYS A 87 1.45 -3.10 19.28
N ARG A 88 0.56 -2.12 19.47
CA ARG A 88 -0.89 -2.37 19.60
C ARG A 88 -1.54 -2.88 18.31
N LEU A 89 -1.00 -2.52 17.14
CA LEU A 89 -1.40 -3.10 15.86
C LEU A 89 -0.95 -4.57 15.72
N GLY A 90 -0.01 -5.04 16.54
CA GLY A 90 0.49 -6.42 16.51
C GLY A 90 1.84 -6.59 15.80
N LEU A 91 2.58 -5.50 15.57
CA LEU A 91 3.98 -5.57 15.13
C LEU A 91 4.88 -5.85 16.34
N GLN A 92 5.77 -6.84 16.22
CA GLN A 92 6.56 -7.36 17.34
C GLN A 92 8.06 -7.45 17.01
N ASP A 93 8.89 -7.55 18.05
CA ASP A 93 10.33 -7.81 17.91
C ASP A 93 10.60 -9.10 17.11
N GLY A 94 11.47 -9.02 16.11
CA GLY A 94 11.80 -10.10 15.17
C GLY A 94 10.90 -10.20 13.93
N ASP A 95 9.82 -9.42 13.84
CA ASP A 95 8.95 -9.44 12.67
C ASP A 95 9.67 -8.93 11.42
N GLY A 96 9.27 -9.47 10.27
CA GLY A 96 9.53 -8.86 8.98
C GLY A 96 8.32 -8.01 8.60
N VAL A 97 8.51 -6.81 8.05
CA VAL A 97 7.41 -5.97 7.59
C VAL A 97 7.72 -5.27 6.27
N PHE A 98 6.87 -5.50 5.27
CA PHE A 98 6.86 -4.76 4.02
C PHE A 98 5.84 -3.62 4.12
N VAL A 99 6.31 -2.38 4.03
CA VAL A 99 5.51 -1.21 4.40
C VAL A 99 5.13 -0.39 3.16
N HIS A 100 3.83 -0.17 2.99
CA HIS A 100 3.29 0.91 2.16
C HIS A 100 2.72 1.98 3.08
N ALA A 101 3.12 3.23 2.91
CA ALA A 101 2.75 4.28 3.86
C ALA A 101 2.48 5.63 3.23
N SER A 102 1.53 6.36 3.83
CA SER A 102 1.22 7.76 3.52
C SER A 102 1.51 8.64 4.72
N MET A 103 2.47 9.57 4.60
CA MET A 103 2.72 10.58 5.64
C MET A 103 1.46 11.40 5.92
N LYS A 104 0.72 11.77 4.87
CA LYS A 104 -0.51 12.53 4.98
C LYS A 104 -1.57 11.77 5.79
N GLY A 105 -1.64 10.45 5.64
CA GLY A 105 -2.57 9.62 6.38
C GLY A 105 -2.31 9.63 7.90
N ILE A 106 -1.05 9.68 8.32
CA ILE A 106 -0.68 9.65 9.76
C ILE A 106 -1.04 10.98 10.45
N GLY A 107 -0.98 12.09 9.72
CA GLY A 107 -1.18 13.44 10.24
C GLY A 107 0.13 14.09 10.69
N ARG A 108 0.06 14.93 11.74
CA ARG A 108 1.23 15.66 12.26
C ARG A 108 2.15 14.69 13.00
N VAL A 109 3.40 14.57 12.58
CA VAL A 109 4.42 13.75 13.25
C VAL A 109 5.61 14.61 13.63
N VAL A 110 5.91 14.70 14.93
CA VAL A 110 7.13 15.35 15.42
C VAL A 110 8.33 14.53 14.94
N GLY A 111 9.21 15.17 14.15
CA GLY A 111 10.34 14.51 13.48
C GLY A 111 10.00 13.88 12.12
N GLY A 112 8.76 14.04 11.63
CA GLY A 112 8.35 13.65 10.28
C GLY A 112 8.62 12.18 9.94
N ALA A 113 8.98 11.92 8.69
CA ALA A 113 9.23 10.57 8.19
C ALA A 113 10.38 9.84 8.93
N ARG A 114 11.40 10.56 9.43
CA ARG A 114 12.47 9.96 10.23
C ARG A 114 11.95 9.34 11.52
N ALA A 115 10.98 10.00 12.19
CA ALA A 115 10.36 9.44 13.39
C ALA A 115 9.54 8.19 13.08
N VAL A 116 8.85 8.15 11.93
CA VAL A 116 8.10 6.97 11.47
C VAL A 116 9.03 5.80 11.17
N VAL A 117 10.06 6.03 10.34
CA VAL A 117 11.07 5.00 9.99
C VAL A 117 11.76 4.47 11.25
N SER A 118 12.22 5.36 12.12
CA SER A 118 12.84 4.98 13.39
C SER A 118 11.90 4.16 14.27
N ALA A 119 10.63 4.53 14.37
CA ALA A 119 9.65 3.80 15.17
C ALA A 119 9.38 2.39 14.62
N ILE A 120 9.29 2.21 13.30
CA ILE A 120 9.12 0.89 12.68
C ILE A 120 10.34 0.02 12.96
N ILE A 121 11.55 0.54 12.70
CA ILE A 121 12.82 -0.16 12.95
C ILE A 121 12.95 -0.56 14.42
N GLU A 122 12.67 0.35 15.35
CA GLU A 122 12.74 0.08 16.79
C GLU A 122 11.69 -0.95 17.24
N THR A 123 10.52 -0.97 16.60
CA THR A 123 9.45 -1.93 16.95
C THR A 123 9.77 -3.35 16.52
N VAL A 124 10.37 -3.54 15.33
CA VAL A 124 10.78 -4.87 14.86
C VAL A 124 12.13 -5.32 15.45
N GLY A 125 12.90 -4.39 16.01
CA GLY A 125 14.16 -4.66 16.69
C GLY A 125 15.28 -5.17 15.78
N GLU A 126 16.39 -5.59 16.38
CA GLU A 126 17.61 -5.99 15.67
C GLU A 126 17.45 -7.29 14.87
N LYS A 127 16.53 -8.15 15.31
CA LYS A 127 16.19 -9.42 14.63
C LYS A 127 15.15 -9.23 13.53
N GLY A 128 14.52 -8.05 13.47
CA GLY A 128 13.47 -7.73 12.53
C GLY A 128 13.99 -7.26 11.18
N LEU A 129 13.12 -7.35 10.17
CA LEU A 129 13.39 -6.88 8.82
C LEU A 129 12.35 -5.84 8.42
N VAL A 130 12.79 -4.69 7.92
CA VAL A 130 11.91 -3.68 7.34
C VAL A 130 12.19 -3.62 5.84
N ALA A 131 11.15 -3.59 5.04
CA ALA A 131 11.26 -3.41 3.60
C ALA A 131 10.19 -2.45 3.07
N MET A 132 10.49 -1.74 1.99
CA MET A 132 9.59 -0.79 1.34
C MET A 132 9.79 -0.82 -0.18
N PRO A 133 8.75 -0.51 -0.97
CA PRO A 133 8.92 -0.34 -2.40
C PRO A 133 9.86 0.84 -2.68
N GLY A 134 10.79 0.62 -3.60
CA GLY A 134 11.72 1.61 -4.11
C GLY A 134 11.46 1.97 -5.56
N PHE A 135 10.21 1.93 -6.00
CA PHE A 135 9.87 2.07 -7.42
C PHE A 135 10.30 3.44 -7.96
N SER A 136 10.65 3.47 -9.25
CA SER A 136 11.16 4.66 -9.90
C SER A 136 10.83 4.69 -11.38
N ASN A 137 10.68 5.89 -11.92
CA ASN A 137 10.38 6.10 -13.33
C ASN A 137 11.58 6.65 -14.14
N ASP A 138 12.73 6.88 -13.52
CA ASP A 138 13.95 7.44 -14.15
C ASP A 138 14.50 6.61 -15.32
N ALA A 139 14.15 5.33 -15.36
CA ALA A 139 14.56 4.42 -16.41
C ALA A 139 13.57 4.37 -17.60
N TYR A 140 12.41 5.01 -17.49
CA TYR A 140 11.42 5.07 -18.55
C TYR A 140 11.65 6.25 -19.49
N MET A 141 11.07 6.15 -20.69
CA MET A 141 10.81 7.36 -21.47
C MET A 141 9.96 8.33 -20.64
N PRO A 142 10.24 9.65 -20.67
CA PRO A 142 9.49 10.59 -19.86
C PRO A 142 7.99 10.57 -20.20
N ALA A 143 7.12 10.57 -19.19
CA ALA A 143 5.67 10.44 -19.40
C ALA A 143 5.04 11.59 -20.22
N TRP A 144 5.70 12.75 -20.28
CA TRP A 144 5.27 13.88 -21.09
C TRP A 144 5.71 13.79 -22.56
N PHE A 145 6.56 12.82 -22.91
CA PHE A 145 7.09 12.67 -24.26
C PHE A 145 6.18 11.77 -25.09
N ASP A 146 5.69 12.31 -26.22
CA ASP A 146 4.98 11.53 -27.23
C ASP A 146 5.93 11.09 -28.35
N ALA A 147 6.19 9.78 -28.43
CA ALA A 147 7.04 9.20 -29.45
C ALA A 147 6.41 9.24 -30.85
N ASN A 148 5.08 9.22 -30.97
CA ASN A 148 4.37 9.16 -32.25
C ASN A 148 4.34 10.52 -32.94
N GLU A 149 4.39 11.61 -32.17
CA GLU A 149 4.38 12.98 -32.68
C GLU A 149 5.79 13.58 -32.84
N SER A 150 6.84 12.78 -32.64
CA SER A 150 8.23 13.24 -32.62
C SER A 150 9.05 12.76 -33.82
N SER A 151 9.98 13.60 -34.27
CA SER A 151 10.98 13.18 -35.27
C SER A 151 11.91 12.10 -34.71
N GLN A 152 12.47 11.26 -35.59
CA GLN A 152 13.45 10.24 -35.19
C GLN A 152 14.67 10.84 -34.46
N ALA A 153 15.11 12.03 -34.86
CA ALA A 153 16.21 12.74 -34.21
C ALA A 153 15.85 13.20 -32.78
N THR A 154 14.63 13.71 -32.59
CA THR A 154 14.11 14.09 -31.27
C THR A 154 13.97 12.87 -30.37
N PHE A 155 13.39 11.80 -30.90
CA PHE A 155 13.24 10.52 -30.20
C PHE A 155 14.60 10.03 -29.69
N LYS A 156 15.60 9.94 -30.59
CA LYS A 156 16.95 9.49 -30.23
C LYS A 156 17.61 10.39 -29.19
N ARG A 157 17.49 11.71 -29.32
CA ARG A 157 18.04 12.66 -28.34
C ARG A 157 17.47 12.45 -26.93
N ILE A 158 16.16 12.22 -26.82
CA ILE A 158 15.51 11.97 -25.53
C ILE A 158 15.90 10.59 -25.00
N GLN A 159 15.87 9.57 -25.86
CA GLN A 159 16.28 8.20 -25.54
C GLN A 159 17.71 8.13 -24.98
N ASP A 160 18.65 8.87 -25.59
CA ASP A 160 20.05 8.95 -25.16
C ASP A 160 20.18 9.72 -23.83
N ALA A 161 19.30 10.70 -23.56
CA ALA A 161 19.29 11.53 -22.34
C ALA A 161 18.63 10.87 -21.11
N VAL A 162 17.88 9.78 -21.28
CA VAL A 162 17.32 9.02 -20.15
C VAL A 162 18.48 8.50 -19.29
N PRO A 163 18.54 8.84 -17.99
CA PRO A 163 19.70 8.51 -17.15
C PRO A 163 19.79 7.02 -16.83
N GLY A 164 18.66 6.31 -16.83
CA GLY A 164 18.59 4.96 -16.30
C GLY A 164 18.56 4.94 -14.77
N HIS A 165 18.45 3.75 -14.19
CA HIS A 165 18.37 3.59 -12.74
C HIS A 165 19.76 3.51 -12.11
N ASN A 166 19.95 4.28 -11.04
CA ASN A 166 21.08 4.15 -10.14
C ASN A 166 20.55 3.99 -8.71
N ALA A 167 20.82 2.84 -8.08
CA ALA A 167 20.25 2.51 -6.78
C ALA A 167 20.53 3.57 -5.68
N ALA A 168 21.67 4.27 -5.77
CA ALA A 168 22.08 5.31 -4.83
C ALA A 168 21.46 6.69 -5.15
N LEU A 169 21.28 7.03 -6.43
CA LEU A 169 20.87 8.37 -6.86
C LEU A 169 19.37 8.47 -7.20
N THR A 170 18.81 7.45 -7.84
CA THR A 170 17.43 7.45 -8.31
C THR A 170 16.45 7.54 -7.12
N PRO A 171 15.57 8.54 -7.04
CA PRO A 171 14.60 8.65 -5.95
C PRO A 171 13.53 7.55 -6.02
N CYS A 172 12.88 7.26 -4.89
CA CYS A 172 11.67 6.44 -4.83
C CYS A 172 10.45 7.28 -5.19
N LEU A 173 10.32 7.66 -6.47
CA LEU A 173 9.23 8.51 -6.96
C LEU A 173 7.87 7.86 -6.67
N GLU A 174 6.91 8.67 -6.23
CA GLU A 174 5.52 8.27 -5.91
C GLU A 174 5.37 7.25 -4.76
N MET A 175 6.47 6.74 -4.18
CA MET A 175 6.43 5.82 -3.03
C MET A 175 6.25 6.56 -1.70
N GLY A 176 6.44 7.88 -1.71
CA GLY A 176 6.21 8.77 -0.58
C GLY A 176 7.45 9.00 0.30
N LEU A 177 7.33 10.03 1.15
CA LEU A 177 8.46 10.52 1.95
C LEU A 177 9.04 9.50 2.93
N ILE A 178 8.22 8.54 3.39
CA ILE A 178 8.67 7.46 4.30
C ILE A 178 9.60 6.50 3.56
N ALA A 179 9.23 6.05 2.35
CA ALA A 179 10.06 5.18 1.53
C ALA A 179 11.37 5.89 1.11
N GLU A 180 11.30 7.16 0.71
CA GLU A 180 12.50 7.94 0.37
C GLU A 180 13.43 8.17 1.57
N THR A 181 12.86 8.38 2.77
CA THR A 181 13.65 8.47 4.01
C THR A 181 14.29 7.11 4.34
N PHE A 182 13.55 6.02 4.16
CA PHE A 182 14.01 4.67 4.46
C PHE A 182 15.12 4.20 3.53
N ARG A 183 15.07 4.50 2.22
CA ARG A 183 16.14 4.12 1.27
C ARG A 183 17.49 4.71 1.67
N ASN A 184 17.48 5.91 2.25
CA ASN A 184 18.68 6.62 2.70
C ASN A 184 19.05 6.29 4.14
N TRP A 185 18.30 5.41 4.81
CA TRP A 185 18.57 5.05 6.19
C TRP A 185 19.83 4.17 6.30
N PRO A 186 20.74 4.41 7.26
CA PRO A 186 21.94 3.60 7.39
C PRO A 186 21.66 2.11 7.54
N GLY A 187 22.36 1.30 6.74
CA GLY A 187 22.20 -0.15 6.68
C GLY A 187 21.01 -0.62 5.82
N THR A 188 20.34 0.26 5.09
CA THR A 188 19.34 -0.12 4.09
C THR A 188 20.02 -0.46 2.76
N TYR A 189 19.65 -1.61 2.21
CA TYR A 189 20.04 -2.05 0.88
C TYR A 189 18.90 -1.81 -0.12
N ARG A 190 19.23 -1.70 -1.42
CA ARG A 190 18.26 -1.58 -2.51
C ARG A 190 18.61 -2.52 -3.65
N SER A 191 17.63 -3.24 -4.16
CA SER A 191 17.80 -4.09 -5.35
C SER A 191 18.00 -3.26 -6.63
N SER A 192 18.58 -3.87 -7.66
CA SER A 192 19.04 -3.18 -8.88
C SER A 192 17.97 -2.99 -9.96
N HIS A 193 16.74 -3.45 -9.75
CA HIS A 193 15.72 -3.38 -10.79
C HIS A 193 15.37 -1.92 -11.14
N PRO A 194 15.43 -1.53 -12.42
CA PRO A 194 15.33 -0.12 -12.80
C PRO A 194 14.00 0.56 -12.48
N CYS A 195 12.91 -0.21 -12.52
CA CYS A 195 11.56 0.31 -12.33
C CYS A 195 10.92 -0.09 -10.99
N VAL A 196 11.05 -1.36 -10.57
CA VAL A 196 10.36 -1.91 -9.41
C VAL A 196 11.30 -2.26 -8.25
N SER A 197 12.45 -1.56 -8.12
CA SER A 197 13.38 -1.87 -7.03
C SER A 197 12.70 -1.87 -5.66
N VAL A 198 13.30 -2.59 -4.73
CA VAL A 198 12.85 -2.79 -3.36
C VAL A 198 14.00 -2.45 -2.42
N THR A 199 13.67 -1.79 -1.31
CA THR A 199 14.61 -1.46 -0.24
C THR A 199 14.37 -2.35 0.97
N ALA A 200 15.44 -2.76 1.66
CA ALA A 200 15.34 -3.60 2.85
C ALA A 200 16.47 -3.32 3.85
N ARG A 201 16.16 -3.43 5.13
CA ARG A 201 17.08 -3.28 6.26
C ARG A 201 16.79 -4.32 7.32
N GLY A 202 17.84 -4.93 7.87
CA GLY A 202 17.76 -5.96 8.90
C GLY A 202 18.56 -7.21 8.53
N PRO A 203 18.48 -8.28 9.34
CA PRO A 203 19.13 -9.55 9.05
C PRO A 203 18.77 -10.05 7.65
N GLU A 204 19.75 -10.57 6.92
CA GLU A 204 19.58 -11.20 5.60
C GLU A 204 19.06 -10.28 4.49
N SER A 205 18.80 -8.99 4.76
CA SER A 205 18.26 -8.02 3.79
C SER A 205 19.07 -7.97 2.49
N ALA A 206 20.40 -8.01 2.57
CA ALA A 206 21.28 -8.07 1.40
C ALA A 206 21.04 -9.30 0.52
N SER A 207 20.71 -10.45 1.10
CA SER A 207 20.39 -11.69 0.37
C SER A 207 19.04 -11.55 -0.37
N PHE A 208 18.02 -11.03 0.32
CA PHE A 208 16.69 -10.82 -0.26
C PHE A 208 16.72 -9.89 -1.48
N ILE A 209 17.53 -8.84 -1.45
CA ILE A 209 17.57 -7.80 -2.49
C ILE A 209 18.62 -8.04 -3.59
N LYS A 210 19.52 -9.01 -3.41
CA LYS A 210 20.69 -9.22 -4.29
C LYS A 210 20.30 -9.43 -5.74
N GLU A 211 19.31 -10.29 -5.97
CA GLU A 211 18.85 -10.66 -7.30
C GLU A 211 17.45 -10.14 -7.51
N HIS A 212 17.26 -9.46 -8.65
CA HIS A 212 15.98 -8.91 -9.04
C HIS A 212 15.88 -9.00 -10.56
N SER A 213 15.16 -10.01 -11.04
CA SER A 213 14.98 -10.28 -12.47
C SER A 213 14.35 -9.08 -13.19
N LEU A 214 14.85 -8.75 -14.38
CA LEU A 214 14.32 -7.66 -15.23
C LEU A 214 12.95 -7.98 -15.85
N ALA A 215 12.63 -9.27 -15.98
CA ALA A 215 11.31 -9.76 -16.37
C ALA A 215 10.60 -10.38 -15.16
N TRP A 216 9.27 -10.37 -15.16
CA TRP A 216 8.47 -10.89 -14.04
C TRP A 216 8.92 -10.30 -12.72
N ALA A 217 8.90 -8.97 -12.66
CA ALA A 217 9.71 -8.22 -11.70
C ALA A 217 9.22 -8.38 -10.24
N CYS A 218 7.97 -8.82 -10.07
CA CYS A 218 7.40 -9.19 -8.77
C CYS A 218 7.34 -10.70 -8.53
N GLY A 219 8.01 -11.51 -9.36
CA GLY A 219 7.93 -12.98 -9.37
C GLY A 219 8.56 -13.69 -8.16
N PRO A 220 8.48 -15.03 -8.12
CA PRO A 220 8.95 -15.85 -6.98
C PRO A 220 10.42 -15.65 -6.61
N ASP A 221 11.29 -15.44 -7.61
CA ASP A 221 12.73 -15.30 -7.42
C ASP A 221 13.18 -13.84 -7.18
N THR A 222 12.24 -12.90 -7.12
CA THR A 222 12.52 -11.47 -6.86
C THR A 222 12.36 -11.13 -5.38
N PRO A 223 12.74 -9.93 -4.91
CA PRO A 223 12.70 -9.60 -3.49
C PRO A 223 11.31 -9.81 -2.85
N LEU A 224 10.22 -9.49 -3.56
CA LEU A 224 8.86 -9.70 -3.04
C LEU A 224 8.52 -11.19 -2.91
N GLY A 225 8.89 -12.00 -3.91
CA GLY A 225 8.74 -13.45 -3.86
C GLY A 225 9.55 -14.09 -2.73
N LYS A 226 10.79 -13.63 -2.51
CA LYS A 226 11.64 -14.10 -1.41
C LYS A 226 11.11 -13.66 -0.04
N PHE A 227 10.54 -12.47 0.10
CA PHE A 227 9.92 -12.05 1.36
C PHE A 227 8.74 -12.93 1.77
N ARG A 228 7.97 -13.43 0.80
CA ARG A 228 6.88 -14.39 1.04
C ARG A 228 7.36 -15.62 1.80
N THR A 229 8.61 -16.07 1.58
CA THR A 229 9.16 -17.27 2.22
C THR A 229 9.79 -17.01 3.58
N ARG A 230 9.95 -15.74 4.01
CA ARG A 230 10.50 -15.42 5.32
C ARG A 230 9.43 -15.67 6.41
N PRO A 231 9.73 -16.45 7.45
CA PRO A 231 8.83 -16.61 8.59
C PRO A 231 8.48 -15.26 9.22
N ARG A 232 7.22 -15.10 9.65
CA ARG A 232 6.72 -13.86 10.26
C ARG A 232 6.94 -12.61 9.42
N MET A 233 6.97 -12.74 8.09
CA MET A 233 6.90 -11.59 7.19
C MET A 233 5.47 -11.10 7.09
N LYS A 234 5.26 -9.82 7.37
CA LYS A 234 3.98 -9.13 7.35
C LYS A 234 3.98 -8.04 6.29
N ILE A 235 2.79 -7.60 5.91
CA ILE A 235 2.57 -6.40 5.11
C ILE A 235 1.84 -5.38 5.98
N MET A 236 2.28 -4.13 5.93
CA MET A 236 1.62 -3.02 6.59
C MET A 236 1.14 -2.00 5.56
N LEU A 237 -0.18 -1.77 5.51
CA LEU A 237 -0.80 -0.71 4.73
C LEU A 237 -1.13 0.46 5.67
N LEU A 238 -0.22 1.43 5.77
CA LEU A 238 -0.27 2.56 6.70
C LEU A 238 -0.86 3.81 6.03
N GLY A 239 -2.17 4.01 6.19
CA GLY A 239 -2.88 5.15 5.61
C GLY A 239 -2.98 5.08 4.08
N VAL A 240 -2.93 3.87 3.53
CA VAL A 240 -3.11 3.55 2.11
C VAL A 240 -4.06 2.36 1.98
N ASP A 241 -4.64 2.18 0.81
CA ASP A 241 -5.57 1.08 0.51
C ASP A 241 -4.89 -0.06 -0.27
N TRP A 242 -5.69 -1.05 -0.64
CA TRP A 242 -5.27 -2.24 -1.39
C TRP A 242 -4.68 -1.93 -2.77
N THR A 243 -4.99 -0.77 -3.39
CA THR A 243 -4.41 -0.40 -4.69
C THR A 243 -2.89 -0.20 -4.62
N ARG A 244 -2.36 0.01 -3.41
CA ARG A 244 -0.93 0.22 -3.15
C ARG A 244 -0.21 -1.04 -2.69
N CYS A 245 -0.88 -2.18 -2.51
CA CYS A 245 -0.28 -3.40 -1.99
C CYS A 245 0.53 -4.13 -3.08
N SER A 246 1.84 -3.88 -3.18
CA SER A 246 2.67 -4.45 -4.25
C SER A 246 2.83 -5.97 -4.19
N ALA A 247 2.62 -6.60 -3.03
CA ALA A 247 2.64 -8.05 -2.91
C ALA A 247 1.56 -8.75 -3.76
N LEU A 248 0.48 -8.05 -4.10
CA LEU A 248 -0.54 -8.59 -4.99
C LEU A 248 -0.01 -8.81 -6.41
N HIS A 249 0.99 -8.05 -6.87
CA HIS A 249 1.68 -8.35 -8.13
C HIS A 249 2.44 -9.68 -8.07
N THR A 250 2.98 -10.05 -6.90
CA THR A 250 3.56 -11.40 -6.73
C THR A 250 2.50 -12.47 -6.88
N ALA A 251 1.30 -12.27 -6.34
CA ALA A 251 0.20 -13.20 -6.57
C ALA A 251 -0.19 -13.30 -8.05
N GLU A 252 -0.29 -12.19 -8.79
CA GLU A 252 -0.56 -12.21 -10.23
C GLU A 252 0.47 -13.03 -11.02
N THR A 253 1.76 -13.01 -10.63
CA THR A 253 2.79 -13.79 -11.34
C THR A 253 2.63 -15.30 -11.18
N LEU A 254 1.89 -15.76 -10.17
CA LEU A 254 1.65 -17.18 -9.89
C LEU A 254 0.47 -17.76 -10.69
N VAL A 255 -0.34 -16.89 -11.30
CA VAL A 255 -1.59 -17.25 -11.99
C VAL A 255 -1.31 -17.59 -13.45
N ALA A 256 -1.95 -18.63 -13.97
CA ALA A 256 -1.77 -19.04 -15.36
C ALA A 256 -2.48 -18.07 -16.32
N ALA A 257 -3.74 -17.72 -16.02
CA ALA A 257 -4.55 -16.76 -16.78
C ALA A 257 -4.16 -15.28 -16.56
N ARG A 258 -2.97 -15.00 -16.00
CA ARG A 258 -2.51 -13.65 -15.69
C ARG A 258 -2.50 -12.75 -16.93
N ARG A 259 -2.88 -11.48 -16.74
CA ARG A 259 -2.70 -10.46 -17.78
C ARG A 259 -1.24 -10.04 -17.82
N THR A 260 -0.71 -9.84 -19.02
CA THR A 260 0.68 -9.46 -19.23
C THR A 260 0.79 -8.07 -19.84
N LYS A 261 1.91 -7.40 -19.57
CA LYS A 261 2.34 -6.18 -20.27
C LYS A 261 3.81 -6.29 -20.64
N ARG A 262 4.25 -5.41 -21.53
CA ARG A 262 5.67 -5.19 -21.84
C ARG A 262 6.16 -3.96 -21.10
N ARG A 263 7.32 -4.06 -20.46
CA ARG A 263 8.03 -2.91 -19.88
C ARG A 263 9.24 -2.59 -20.74
N ILE A 264 9.32 -1.34 -21.20
CA ILE A 264 10.47 -0.82 -21.94
C ILE A 264 11.22 0.14 -21.03
N PHE A 265 12.48 -0.13 -20.69
CA PHE A 265 13.26 0.72 -19.79
C PHE A 265 14.76 0.64 -20.08
N LYS A 266 15.48 1.67 -19.65
CA LYS A 266 16.94 1.70 -19.69
C LYS A 266 17.53 1.02 -18.45
N HIS A 267 18.39 0.03 -18.67
CA HIS A 267 19.17 -0.60 -17.62
C HIS A 267 20.64 -0.58 -18.01
N VAL A 268 21.48 -0.06 -17.12
CA VAL A 268 22.87 0.28 -17.46
C VAL A 268 22.85 1.22 -18.69
N ASP A 269 23.44 0.81 -19.81
CA ASP A 269 23.56 1.61 -21.03
C ASP A 269 22.70 1.09 -22.19
N ALA A 270 21.76 0.17 -21.93
CA ALA A 270 20.91 -0.44 -22.95
C ALA A 270 19.42 -0.30 -22.64
N TRP A 271 18.61 -0.23 -23.70
CA TRP A 271 17.17 -0.34 -23.61
C TRP A 271 16.76 -1.81 -23.63
N HIS A 272 15.92 -2.18 -22.67
CA HIS A 272 15.39 -3.52 -22.52
C HIS A 272 13.89 -3.49 -22.69
N GLU A 273 13.35 -4.58 -23.23
CA GLU A 273 11.92 -4.83 -23.28
C GLU A 273 11.63 -6.21 -22.69
N THR A 274 10.89 -6.25 -21.59
CA THR A 274 10.62 -7.48 -20.82
C THR A 274 9.14 -7.67 -20.53
N ASP A 275 8.73 -8.93 -20.35
CA ASP A 275 7.39 -9.29 -19.91
C ASP A 275 7.22 -9.04 -18.42
N ASP A 276 6.03 -8.61 -18.04
CA ASP A 276 5.61 -8.51 -16.65
C ASP A 276 4.09 -8.67 -16.51
N VAL A 277 3.59 -8.77 -15.28
CA VAL A 277 2.15 -8.72 -15.00
C VAL A 277 1.58 -7.33 -15.29
N ALA A 278 0.37 -7.27 -15.83
CA ALA A 278 -0.35 -6.02 -16.05
C ALA A 278 -0.73 -5.33 -14.74
N ASP A 279 -1.15 -4.07 -14.81
CA ASP A 279 -1.55 -3.31 -13.62
C ASP A 279 -3.03 -3.54 -13.29
N ASP A 280 -3.34 -4.44 -12.34
CA ASP A 280 -4.70 -4.61 -11.80
C ASP A 280 -4.94 -3.88 -10.46
N ASN A 281 -4.07 -2.92 -10.12
CA ASN A 281 -4.13 -2.12 -8.89
C ASN A 281 -5.49 -1.47 -8.64
N GLY A 282 -6.12 -0.93 -9.68
CA GLY A 282 -7.46 -0.34 -9.59
C GLY A 282 -8.58 -1.29 -10.00
N ARG A 283 -8.24 -2.48 -10.52
CA ARG A 283 -9.21 -3.41 -11.12
C ARG A 283 -9.57 -4.52 -10.16
N LEU A 284 -8.59 -5.32 -9.74
CA LEU A 284 -8.83 -6.53 -8.93
C LEU A 284 -8.34 -6.38 -7.49
N PHE A 285 -7.34 -5.55 -7.22
CA PHE A 285 -6.74 -5.45 -5.88
C PHE A 285 -7.74 -5.01 -4.80
N PRO A 286 -8.65 -4.03 -5.04
CA PRO A 286 -9.63 -3.65 -4.03
C PRO A 286 -10.58 -4.80 -3.66
N GLU A 287 -11.05 -5.56 -4.66
CA GLU A 287 -11.97 -6.68 -4.44
C GLU A 287 -11.27 -7.83 -3.71
N VAL A 288 -10.10 -8.26 -4.19
CA VAL A 288 -9.32 -9.34 -3.56
C VAL A 288 -8.91 -8.97 -2.14
N GLY A 289 -8.44 -7.73 -1.92
CA GLY A 289 -8.09 -7.24 -0.58
C GLY A 289 -9.28 -7.21 0.39
N MET A 290 -10.47 -6.85 -0.09
CA MET A 290 -11.70 -6.91 0.72
C MET A 290 -12.04 -8.37 1.08
N ARG A 291 -12.02 -9.29 0.11
CA ARG A 291 -12.28 -10.71 0.36
C ARG A 291 -11.27 -11.33 1.33
N PHE A 292 -10.00 -10.94 1.23
CA PHE A 292 -8.96 -11.34 2.19
C PHE A 292 -9.28 -10.85 3.60
N THR A 293 -9.68 -9.58 3.75
CA THR A 293 -10.05 -8.99 5.05
C THR A 293 -11.25 -9.70 5.69
N GLN A 294 -12.15 -10.28 4.90
CA GLN A 294 -13.32 -11.00 5.39
C GLN A 294 -13.03 -12.44 5.82
N SER A 295 -11.96 -13.03 5.31
CA SER A 295 -11.65 -14.46 5.46
C SER A 295 -10.39 -14.74 6.28
N HIS A 296 -9.55 -13.73 6.53
CA HIS A 296 -8.26 -13.87 7.21
C HIS A 296 -8.14 -12.92 8.40
N ASP A 297 -7.24 -13.28 9.33
CA ASP A 297 -6.88 -12.41 10.44
C ASP A 297 -6.08 -11.20 9.95
N VAL A 298 -6.77 -10.06 9.82
CA VAL A 298 -6.19 -8.78 9.46
C VAL A 298 -6.28 -7.84 10.65
N GLN A 299 -5.14 -7.55 11.25
CA GLN A 299 -5.07 -6.60 12.36
C GLN A 299 -5.31 -5.19 11.84
N ARG A 300 -6.20 -4.45 12.52
CA ARG A 300 -6.57 -3.09 12.13
C ARG A 300 -6.51 -2.15 13.32
N ASN A 301 -5.79 -1.05 13.17
CA ASN A 301 -5.75 0.01 14.17
C ASN A 301 -5.45 1.38 13.53
N LEU A 302 -5.55 2.43 14.33
CA LEU A 302 -5.07 3.76 13.97
C LEU A 302 -3.59 3.92 14.35
N ILE A 303 -2.80 4.46 13.44
CA ILE A 303 -1.44 4.96 13.71
C ILE A 303 -1.48 6.47 13.45
N GLY A 304 -1.45 7.27 14.52
CA GLY A 304 -1.89 8.66 14.42
C GLY A 304 -3.34 8.73 13.92
N GLN A 305 -3.56 9.33 12.75
CA GLN A 305 -4.88 9.41 12.10
C GLN A 305 -5.06 8.34 11.00
N ALA A 306 -4.03 7.55 10.71
CA ALA A 306 -4.05 6.61 9.59
C ALA A 306 -4.76 5.32 9.97
N THR A 307 -5.80 4.95 9.23
CA THR A 307 -6.25 3.56 9.22
C THR A 307 -5.11 2.69 8.71
N THR A 308 -4.74 1.69 9.51
CA THR A 308 -3.60 0.83 9.24
C THR A 308 -4.02 -0.63 9.32
N LEU A 309 -3.61 -1.40 8.32
CA LEU A 309 -3.78 -2.85 8.27
C LEU A 309 -2.41 -3.53 8.45
N LEU A 310 -2.37 -4.63 9.19
CA LEU A 310 -1.20 -5.49 9.35
C LEU A 310 -1.64 -6.95 9.22
N PHE A 311 -1.01 -7.68 8.30
CA PHE A 311 -1.40 -9.06 7.98
C PHE A 311 -0.21 -9.86 7.42
N SER A 312 -0.34 -11.18 7.33
CA SER A 312 0.71 -12.07 6.83
C SER A 312 0.97 -11.87 5.33
N PHE A 313 2.25 -11.77 4.95
CA PHE A 313 2.66 -11.64 3.56
C PHE A 313 2.31 -12.91 2.78
N ALA A 314 2.69 -14.08 3.31
CA ALA A 314 2.47 -15.37 2.66
C ALA A 314 0.99 -15.65 2.44
N GLN A 315 0.16 -15.49 3.49
CA GLN A 315 -1.27 -15.76 3.38
C GLN A 315 -1.95 -14.84 2.36
N LEU A 316 -1.56 -13.56 2.27
CA LEU A 316 -2.12 -12.68 1.25
C LEU A 316 -1.80 -13.20 -0.15
N VAL A 317 -0.53 -13.52 -0.43
CA VAL A 317 -0.12 -13.93 -1.78
C VAL A 317 -0.80 -15.24 -2.19
N ASP A 318 -0.85 -16.21 -1.28
CA ASP A 318 -1.46 -17.51 -1.53
C ASP A 318 -2.96 -17.39 -1.78
N PHE A 319 -3.65 -16.61 -0.94
CA PHE A 319 -5.07 -16.32 -1.12
C PHE A 319 -5.35 -15.59 -2.42
N ALA A 320 -4.60 -14.51 -2.69
CA ALA A 320 -4.82 -13.67 -3.85
C ALA A 320 -4.56 -14.41 -5.17
N ALA A 321 -3.59 -15.32 -5.22
CA ALA A 321 -3.35 -16.12 -6.42
C ALA A 321 -4.57 -16.98 -6.78
N ASN A 322 -5.20 -17.64 -5.78
CA ASN A 322 -6.42 -18.42 -6.00
C ASN A 322 -7.62 -17.55 -6.42
N GLU A 323 -7.79 -16.38 -5.79
CA GLU A 323 -8.84 -15.44 -6.14
C GLU A 323 -8.66 -14.87 -7.56
N PHE A 324 -7.43 -14.54 -7.94
CA PHE A 324 -7.13 -14.05 -9.28
C PHE A 324 -7.41 -15.09 -10.35
N GLU A 325 -7.01 -16.35 -10.15
CA GLU A 325 -7.33 -17.44 -11.10
C GLU A 325 -8.85 -17.52 -11.31
N THR A 326 -9.62 -17.55 -10.22
CA THR A 326 -11.09 -17.60 -10.29
C THR A 326 -11.69 -16.39 -11.00
N LEU A 327 -11.22 -15.18 -10.68
CA LEU A 327 -11.74 -13.93 -11.25
C LEU A 327 -11.37 -13.76 -12.72
N LEU A 328 -10.21 -14.28 -13.14
CA LEU A 328 -9.74 -14.17 -14.53
C LEU A 328 -10.40 -15.24 -15.41
N GLU A 329 -10.51 -16.49 -14.94
CA GLU A 329 -11.22 -17.56 -15.65
C GLU A 329 -12.71 -17.23 -15.83
N GLY A 330 -13.36 -16.67 -14.80
CA GLY A 330 -14.76 -16.27 -14.84
C GLY A 330 -15.08 -15.09 -15.77
N THR A 331 -14.07 -14.40 -16.31
CA THR A 331 -14.27 -13.25 -17.21
C THR A 331 -14.34 -13.61 -18.71
N GLY A 332 -14.16 -14.87 -19.08
CA GLY A 332 -14.31 -15.29 -20.49
C GLY A 332 -13.44 -14.48 -21.46
N ALA A 333 -12.25 -14.07 -21.03
CA ALA A 333 -11.30 -13.42 -21.91
C ALA A 333 -10.72 -14.48 -22.86
N THR A 334 -11.34 -14.61 -24.03
CA THR A 334 -10.69 -15.23 -25.20
C THR A 334 -9.32 -14.58 -25.43
N PRO A 335 -8.30 -15.35 -25.86
CA PRO A 335 -6.92 -14.91 -25.97
C PRO A 335 -6.71 -13.64 -26.80
#